data_AF-R5TGW7-F1
#
_entry.id   AF-R5TGW7-F1
#
_cell.length_a   1.000
_cell.length_b   1.000
_cell.length_c   1.000
_cell.angle_alpha   90.00
_cell.angle_beta   90.00
_cell.angle_gamma   90.00
#
_symmetry.space_group_name_H-M   'P 1'
#
loop_
_entity.id
_entity.type
_entity.pdbx_description
1 polymer ?
#
loop_
_entity_poly.entity_id
_entity_poly.type
_entity_poly.pdbx_seq_one_letter_code
_entity_poly.pdbx_strand_id
1 'polypeptide(L)'
;MGLRAAKVLQEKFGTPYVIGTPNEWLAETISEALEEAAEQQTEQLSDMKFTGTASGTQVIQKCGSTENTKLESGKFDRKMVYLQNRMQKEAEITLIGEPVTMGSLAAGIEKKYGHSVRVFCPLKECENLVGEKDAIVLGEEAMEEALRDAKIIVADPLYKPICPAKCTFYELPHVAFSGRLWFGTD
;
A
#
# COMPACT_ATOMS: atom_id res chain seq x y z
N MET A 1 -6.44 0.89 7.19
CA MET A 1 -7.87 1.26 7.44
C MET A 1 -8.47 2.33 6.51
N GLY A 2 -7.75 2.99 5.57
CA GLY A 2 -8.36 4.01 4.69
C GLY A 2 -8.72 3.58 3.25
N LEU A 3 -8.15 2.48 2.75
CA LEU A 3 -8.15 2.18 1.32
C LEU A 3 -9.55 1.97 0.71
N ARG A 4 -10.45 1.26 1.41
CA ARG A 4 -11.82 1.03 0.91
C ARG A 4 -12.58 2.34 0.73
N ALA A 5 -12.44 3.26 1.69
CA ALA A 5 -13.06 4.58 1.61
C ALA A 5 -12.46 5.40 0.46
N ALA A 6 -11.13 5.41 0.32
CA ALA A 6 -10.45 6.10 -0.78
C ALA A 6 -10.92 5.61 -2.17
N LYS A 7 -11.07 4.28 -2.34
CA LYS A 7 -11.64 3.69 -3.57
C LYS A 7 -13.06 4.20 -3.85
N VAL A 8 -13.93 4.20 -2.83
CA VAL A 8 -15.31 4.71 -2.99
C VAL A 8 -15.32 6.18 -3.37
N LEU A 9 -14.42 7.00 -2.80
CA LEU A 9 -14.32 8.42 -3.14
C LEU A 9 -13.79 8.65 -4.55
N GLN A 10 -12.81 7.85 -5.00
CA GLN A 10 -12.34 7.87 -6.37
C GLN A 10 -13.46 7.48 -7.35
N GLU A 11 -14.17 6.38 -7.09
CA GLU A 11 -15.24 5.90 -7.96
C GLU A 11 -16.43 6.87 -8.05
N LYS A 12 -16.81 7.48 -6.93
CA LYS A 12 -18.01 8.34 -6.86
C LYS A 12 -17.75 9.79 -7.23
N PHE A 13 -16.58 10.31 -6.88
CA PHE A 13 -16.29 11.74 -6.93
C PHE A 13 -15.01 12.05 -7.68
N GLY A 14 -14.32 11.05 -8.23
CA GLY A 14 -13.04 11.24 -8.90
C GLY A 14 -11.93 11.68 -7.94
N THR A 15 -12.07 11.53 -6.63
CA THR A 15 -11.02 11.98 -5.70
C THR A 15 -9.75 11.14 -5.87
N PRO A 16 -8.59 11.73 -6.23
CA PRO A 16 -7.36 10.98 -6.40
C PRO A 16 -6.84 10.49 -5.04
N TYR A 17 -6.11 9.38 -5.06
CA TYR A 17 -5.41 8.89 -3.87
C TYR A 17 -4.14 8.14 -4.27
N VAL A 18 -3.23 8.07 -3.31
CA VAL A 18 -1.99 7.27 -3.37
C VAL A 18 -1.94 6.31 -2.19
N ILE A 19 -1.07 5.30 -2.28
CA ILE A 19 -0.88 4.34 -1.19
C ILE A 19 0.57 4.40 -0.72
N GLY A 20 0.75 4.87 0.50
CA GLY A 20 2.03 5.00 1.19
C GLY A 20 1.86 5.85 2.44
N THR A 21 2.83 5.75 3.35
CA THR A 21 2.94 6.61 4.53
C THR A 21 4.05 7.63 4.28
N PRO A 22 3.78 8.94 4.40
CA PRO A 22 4.80 9.96 4.21
C PRO A 22 5.79 9.92 5.37
N ASN A 23 6.90 9.21 5.16
CA ASN A 23 8.09 9.30 6.01
C ASN A 23 9.13 10.24 5.37
N GLU A 24 10.22 10.51 6.08
CA GLU A 24 11.32 11.38 5.65
C GLU A 24 11.81 11.08 4.21
N TRP A 25 11.71 9.83 3.74
CA TRP A 25 12.30 9.38 2.48
C TRP A 25 11.32 9.25 1.32
N LEU A 26 10.02 9.17 1.63
CA LEU A 26 8.94 8.99 0.65
C LEU A 26 8.03 10.21 0.52
N ALA A 27 8.11 11.20 1.41
CA ALA A 27 7.20 12.35 1.40
C ALA A 27 7.11 13.06 0.04
N GLU A 28 8.25 13.39 -0.57
CA GLU A 28 8.30 14.00 -1.91
C GLU A 28 7.68 13.09 -2.97
N THR A 29 8.10 11.81 -3.03
CA THR A 29 7.59 10.86 -4.04
C THR A 29 6.08 10.62 -3.90
N ILE A 30 5.55 10.66 -2.68
CA ILE A 30 4.11 10.57 -2.41
C ILE A 30 3.39 11.84 -2.90
N SER A 31 3.99 13.02 -2.70
CA SER A 31 3.44 14.30 -3.18
C SER A 31 3.38 14.32 -4.71
N GLU A 32 4.49 14.02 -5.37
CA GLU A 32 4.59 13.94 -6.84
C GLU A 32 3.58 12.94 -7.40
N ALA A 33 3.48 11.75 -6.81
CA ALA A 33 2.52 10.73 -7.21
C ALA A 33 1.05 11.18 -7.06
N LEU A 34 0.75 12.03 -6.08
CA LEU A 34 -0.59 12.56 -5.87
C LEU A 34 -0.92 13.67 -6.87
N GLU A 35 0.05 14.54 -7.17
CA GLU A 35 -0.07 15.58 -8.20
C GLU A 35 -0.30 14.96 -9.59
N GLU A 36 0.51 13.99 -9.98
CA GLU A 36 0.33 13.23 -11.23
C GLU A 36 -1.07 12.58 -11.32
N ALA A 37 -1.54 11.99 -10.20
CA ALA A 37 -2.86 11.36 -10.16
C ALA A 37 -4.00 12.38 -10.33
N ALA A 38 -3.82 13.62 -9.86
CA ALA A 38 -4.79 14.70 -10.04
C ALA A 38 -4.78 15.27 -11.48
N GLU A 39 -3.60 15.36 -12.11
CA GLU A 39 -3.46 15.81 -13.50
C GLU A 39 -4.11 14.84 -14.49
N GLN A 40 -3.83 13.53 -14.37
CA GLN A 40 -4.41 12.48 -15.22
C GLN A 40 -5.94 12.44 -15.16
N GLN A 41 -6.53 12.83 -14.03
CA GLN A 41 -7.98 12.94 -13.88
C GLN A 41 -8.56 14.16 -14.59
N THR A 42 -7.83 15.28 -14.58
CA THR A 42 -8.27 16.53 -15.23
C THR A 42 -8.32 16.35 -16.75
N GLU A 43 -7.36 15.63 -17.32
CA GLU A 43 -7.34 15.28 -18.74
C GLU A 43 -8.54 14.39 -19.13
N GLN A 44 -8.84 13.34 -18.36
CA GLN A 44 -9.97 12.43 -18.64
C GLN A 44 -11.34 13.11 -18.52
N LEU A 45 -11.50 14.07 -17.60
CA LEU A 45 -12.74 14.87 -17.48
C LEU A 45 -12.91 15.86 -18.63
N SER A 46 -11.82 16.33 -19.24
CA SER A 46 -11.85 17.28 -20.37
C SER A 46 -12.30 16.64 -21.69
N ASP A 47 -12.15 15.33 -21.84
CA ASP A 47 -12.65 14.55 -22.99
C ASP A 47 -14.17 14.29 -22.93
N MET A 48 -14.81 14.48 -21.77
CA MET A 48 -16.26 14.55 -21.64
C MET A 48 -16.76 15.96 -22.05
N LYS A 49 -16.76 16.26 -23.35
CA LYS A 49 -17.41 17.48 -23.86
C LYS A 49 -18.92 17.42 -23.64
N PHE A 50 -19.41 18.18 -22.67
CA PHE A 50 -20.84 18.45 -22.50
C PHE A 50 -21.29 19.47 -23.55
N THR A 51 -21.89 19.01 -24.65
CA THR A 51 -22.53 19.92 -25.62
C THR A 51 -23.88 20.35 -25.06
N GLY A 52 -23.93 21.49 -24.38
CA GLY A 52 -25.19 22.11 -23.97
C GLY A 52 -25.87 22.78 -25.16
N THR A 53 -27.05 22.30 -25.55
CA THR A 53 -27.99 23.08 -26.37
C THR A 53 -29.17 23.52 -25.53
N ALA A 54 -29.56 24.78 -25.68
CA ALA A 54 -30.66 25.44 -24.98
C ALA A 54 -32.04 24.91 -25.44
N SER A 55 -32.40 23.71 -25.02
CA SER A 55 -33.79 23.25 -24.93
C SER A 55 -33.80 22.00 -24.06
N GLY A 56 -34.60 22.02 -22.99
CA GLY A 56 -34.49 21.13 -21.82
C GLY A 56 -34.86 19.65 -22.03
N THR A 57 -34.24 18.98 -23.00
CA THR A 57 -34.33 17.53 -23.18
C THR A 57 -32.92 16.96 -23.22
N GLN A 58 -32.49 16.28 -22.15
CA GLN A 58 -31.23 15.55 -22.14
C GLN A 58 -31.39 14.30 -23.02
N VAL A 59 -30.77 14.31 -24.20
CA VAL A 59 -30.60 13.12 -25.03
C VAL A 59 -29.12 12.78 -25.05
N ILE A 60 -28.75 11.72 -24.33
CA ILE A 60 -27.43 11.09 -24.47
C ILE A 60 -27.44 10.38 -25.82
N GLN A 61 -27.01 11.05 -26.89
CA GLN A 61 -26.86 10.41 -28.19
C GLN A 61 -25.49 9.72 -28.26
N LYS A 62 -25.46 8.46 -27.82
CA LYS A 62 -24.33 7.55 -28.08
C LYS A 62 -24.35 7.21 -29.57
N CYS A 63 -23.50 7.84 -30.38
CA CYS A 63 -23.31 7.41 -31.77
C CYS A 63 -22.71 6.00 -31.74
N GLY A 64 -23.44 5.06 -32.31
CA GLY A 64 -23.44 3.67 -31.90
C GLY A 64 -22.29 2.82 -32.41
N SER A 65 -22.03 1.76 -31.64
CA SER A 65 -21.90 0.39 -32.12
C SER A 65 -22.33 -0.51 -30.95
N THR A 66 -23.33 -1.34 -31.19
CA THR A 66 -23.94 -2.26 -30.24
C THR A 66 -22.99 -3.40 -29.91
N GLU A 67 -22.31 -3.35 -28.77
CA GLU A 67 -21.88 -4.52 -28.03
C GLU A 67 -22.02 -4.24 -26.52
N ASN A 68 -22.59 -5.20 -25.80
CA ASN A 68 -22.74 -5.20 -24.35
C ASN A 68 -21.35 -5.28 -23.69
N THR A 69 -20.66 -4.15 -23.59
CA THR A 69 -19.49 -4.02 -22.74
C THR A 69 -19.95 -3.46 -21.41
N LYS A 70 -19.98 -4.35 -20.42
CA LYS A 70 -19.77 -4.04 -19.01
C LYS A 70 -18.78 -2.87 -18.95
N LEU A 71 -19.19 -1.75 -18.39
CA LEU A 71 -18.29 -0.62 -18.14
C LEU A 71 -17.20 -1.17 -17.23
N GLU A 72 -16.11 -1.66 -17.82
CA GLU A 72 -14.93 -2.03 -17.08
C GLU A 72 -14.52 -0.74 -16.38
N SER A 73 -14.59 -0.76 -15.05
CA SER A 73 -14.02 0.27 -14.22
C SER A 73 -12.62 0.52 -14.75
N GLY A 74 -12.41 1.68 -15.38
CA GLY A 74 -11.12 2.05 -15.94
C GLY A 74 -10.06 1.71 -14.91
N LYS A 75 -9.07 0.90 -15.30
CA LYS A 75 -7.91 0.61 -14.47
C LYS A 75 -7.21 1.93 -14.20
N PHE A 76 -7.62 2.64 -13.16
CA PHE A 76 -6.78 3.63 -12.53
C PHE A 76 -5.58 2.84 -12.03
N ASP A 77 -4.43 3.05 -12.67
CA ASP A 77 -3.21 2.38 -12.30
C ASP A 77 -2.89 2.80 -10.86
N ARG A 78 -3.08 1.84 -9.98
CA ARG A 78 -2.98 2.03 -8.55
C ARG A 78 -1.52 2.30 -8.22
N LYS A 79 -1.15 3.58 -8.03
CA LYS A 79 0.22 3.96 -7.71
C LYS A 79 0.53 3.60 -6.25
N MET A 80 1.01 2.38 -6.05
CA MET A 80 1.58 1.92 -4.78
C MET A 80 3.02 2.40 -4.67
N VAL A 81 3.18 3.66 -4.22
CA VAL A 81 4.44 4.40 -4.27
C VAL A 81 5.60 3.62 -3.64
N TYR A 82 5.36 2.98 -2.50
CA TYR A 82 6.41 2.21 -1.81
C TYR A 82 6.82 0.92 -2.52
N LEU A 83 6.02 0.38 -3.45
CA LEU A 83 6.37 -0.86 -4.16
C LEU A 83 7.17 -0.65 -5.45
N GLN A 84 7.19 0.56 -6.01
CA GLN A 84 7.69 0.81 -7.37
C GLN A 84 9.19 0.56 -7.56
N ASN A 85 9.99 0.67 -6.49
CA ASN A 85 11.46 0.56 -6.55
C ASN A 85 12.03 -0.39 -5.49
N ARG A 86 11.29 -1.45 -5.16
CA ARG A 86 11.73 -2.43 -4.15
C ARG A 86 12.93 -3.25 -4.66
N MET A 87 13.91 -3.49 -3.80
CA MET A 87 15.13 -4.19 -4.19
C MET A 87 14.87 -5.66 -4.58
N GLN A 88 15.46 -6.07 -5.71
CA GLN A 88 15.34 -7.44 -6.23
C GLN A 88 16.42 -8.41 -5.69
N LYS A 89 16.83 -8.27 -4.41
CA LYS A 89 17.76 -9.19 -3.72
C LYS A 89 17.10 -9.99 -2.58
N GLU A 90 17.75 -11.06 -2.13
CA GLU A 90 17.35 -11.75 -0.89
C GLU A 90 17.34 -10.75 0.28
N ALA A 91 16.32 -10.80 1.13
CA ALA A 91 16.08 -9.78 2.15
C ALA A 91 17.03 -9.95 3.35
N GLU A 92 17.75 -8.88 3.69
CA GLU A 92 18.61 -8.80 4.87
C GLU A 92 17.80 -8.53 6.15
N ILE A 93 16.76 -7.70 6.02
CA ILE A 93 15.92 -7.21 7.12
C ILE A 93 14.48 -7.67 6.92
N THR A 94 13.85 -8.15 8.00
CA THR A 94 12.42 -8.46 8.05
C THR A 94 11.70 -7.45 8.92
N LEU A 95 10.76 -6.70 8.35
CA LEU A 95 9.82 -5.87 9.11
C LEU A 95 8.54 -6.67 9.34
N ILE A 96 7.94 -6.54 10.52
CA ILE A 96 6.62 -7.11 10.81
C ILE A 96 5.64 -5.97 11.09
N GLY A 97 4.45 -6.02 10.50
CA GLY A 97 3.38 -5.06 10.79
C GLY A 97 2.46 -4.78 9.61
N GLU A 98 1.72 -3.68 9.71
CA GLU A 98 0.77 -3.25 8.66
C GLU A 98 1.51 -2.91 7.35
N PRO A 99 1.01 -3.39 6.19
CA PRO A 99 1.78 -3.41 4.94
C PRO A 99 2.05 -2.02 4.36
N VAL A 100 1.16 -1.05 4.53
CA VAL A 100 1.39 0.31 4.00
C VAL A 100 2.49 1.00 4.80
N THR A 101 2.42 0.94 6.13
CA THR A 101 3.38 1.57 7.03
C THR A 101 4.74 0.89 6.95
N MET A 102 4.78 -0.43 7.09
CA MET A 102 6.02 -1.20 7.01
C MET A 102 6.58 -1.21 5.59
N GLY A 103 5.75 -1.29 4.55
CA GLY A 103 6.19 -1.20 3.16
C GLY A 103 6.82 0.15 2.84
N SER A 104 6.25 1.25 3.35
CA SER A 104 6.84 2.59 3.18
C SER A 104 8.16 2.75 3.93
N LEU A 105 8.26 2.19 5.14
CA LEU A 105 9.52 2.15 5.89
C LEU A 105 10.57 1.32 5.15
N ALA A 106 10.18 0.14 4.66
CA ALA A 106 11.04 -0.75 3.92
C ALA A 106 11.60 -0.08 2.66
N ALA A 107 10.75 0.61 1.89
CA ALA A 107 11.15 1.35 0.70
C ALA A 107 12.16 2.47 1.03
N GLY A 108 11.95 3.16 2.16
CA GLY A 108 12.87 4.18 2.63
C GLY A 108 14.23 3.63 3.07
N ILE A 109 14.25 2.48 3.77
CA ILE A 109 15.49 1.80 4.16
C ILE A 109 16.28 1.37 2.92
N GLU A 110 15.61 0.77 1.94
CA GLU A 110 16.23 0.36 0.68
C GLU A 110 16.80 1.56 -0.08
N LYS A 111 16.02 2.65 -0.21
CA LYS A 111 16.44 3.87 -0.91
C LYS A 111 17.63 4.57 -0.23
N LYS A 112 17.61 4.70 1.10
CA LYS A 112 18.61 5.49 1.85
C LYS A 112 19.87 4.71 2.18
N TYR A 113 19.73 3.43 2.54
CA TYR A 113 20.84 2.63 3.06
C TYR A 113 21.23 1.45 2.17
N GLY A 114 20.45 1.12 1.13
CA GLY A 114 20.79 0.05 0.20
C GLY A 114 20.66 -1.37 0.77
N HIS A 115 19.99 -1.53 1.91
CA HIS A 115 19.69 -2.83 2.52
C HIS A 115 18.37 -3.38 2.01
N SER A 116 18.34 -4.62 1.54
CA SER A 116 17.11 -5.29 1.10
C SER A 116 16.21 -5.62 2.29
N VAL A 117 14.92 -5.31 2.15
CA VAL A 117 13.94 -5.48 3.23
C VAL A 117 12.76 -6.29 2.71
N ARG A 118 12.16 -7.12 3.57
CA ARG A 118 10.84 -7.73 3.32
C ARG A 118 9.87 -7.38 4.43
N VAL A 119 8.57 -7.40 4.12
CA VAL A 119 7.49 -7.14 5.08
C VAL A 119 6.67 -8.40 5.30
N PHE A 120 6.53 -8.82 6.56
CA PHE A 120 5.55 -9.81 6.98
C PHE A 120 4.36 -9.13 7.63
N CYS A 121 3.20 -9.27 7.00
CA CYS A 121 1.97 -8.66 7.43
C CYS A 121 1.11 -9.66 8.23
N PRO A 122 0.78 -9.37 9.50
CA PRO A 122 -0.07 -10.21 10.33
C PRO A 122 -1.58 -9.97 10.12
N LEU A 123 -1.97 -9.10 9.19
CA LEU A 123 -3.35 -8.65 9.00
C LEU A 123 -4.00 -9.31 7.79
N LYS A 124 -5.29 -9.64 7.93
CA LYS A 124 -6.14 -10.14 6.83
C LYS A 124 -6.50 -9.02 5.86
N GLU A 125 -6.97 -9.38 4.66
CA GLU A 125 -7.49 -8.45 3.65
C GLU A 125 -6.43 -7.45 3.13
N CYS A 126 -5.16 -7.85 3.19
CA CYS A 126 -4.00 -7.05 2.84
C CYS A 126 -3.22 -7.61 1.63
N GLU A 127 -3.74 -8.64 0.96
CA GLU A 127 -3.08 -9.37 -0.13
C GLU A 127 -2.77 -8.45 -1.32
N ASN A 128 -3.61 -7.44 -1.53
CA ASN A 128 -3.41 -6.43 -2.57
C ASN A 128 -2.47 -5.29 -2.13
N LEU A 129 -1.79 -5.40 -0.99
CA LEU A 129 -0.90 -4.37 -0.42
C LEU A 129 0.54 -4.85 -0.21
N VAL A 130 0.85 -6.08 -0.61
CA VAL A 130 2.19 -6.67 -0.42
C VAL A 130 2.92 -6.76 -1.75
N GLY A 131 4.24 -6.54 -1.74
CA GLY A 131 5.10 -6.80 -2.88
C GLY A 131 5.43 -8.28 -3.02
N GLU A 132 6.12 -8.66 -4.11
CA GLU A 132 6.48 -10.05 -4.43
C GLU A 132 7.27 -10.77 -3.31
N LYS A 133 8.03 -10.02 -2.51
CA LYS A 133 8.88 -10.54 -1.43
C LYS A 133 8.28 -10.40 -0.05
N ASP A 134 7.19 -9.67 0.03
CA ASP A 134 6.44 -9.49 1.24
C ASP A 134 5.43 -10.63 1.34
N ALA A 135 4.98 -10.94 2.56
CA ALA A 135 4.07 -12.05 2.78
C ALA A 135 2.98 -11.66 3.77
N ILE A 136 1.77 -12.18 3.53
CA ILE A 136 0.72 -12.21 4.54
C ILE A 136 0.96 -13.46 5.39
N VAL A 137 1.26 -13.27 6.67
CA VAL A 137 1.59 -14.35 7.60
C VAL A 137 0.68 -14.25 8.82
N LEU A 138 -0.34 -15.11 8.84
CA LEU A 138 -1.42 -15.03 9.83
C LEU A 138 -1.20 -16.01 10.98
N GLY A 139 -1.20 -15.49 12.20
CA GLY A 139 -1.04 -16.29 13.40
C GLY A 139 0.41 -16.44 13.84
N GLU A 140 0.57 -16.81 15.11
CA GLU A 140 1.85 -16.87 15.79
C GLU A 140 2.74 -17.99 15.26
N GLU A 141 2.21 -19.21 15.14
CA GLU A 141 2.95 -20.39 14.64
C GLU A 141 3.45 -20.19 13.20
N ALA A 142 2.60 -19.64 12.32
CA ALA A 142 2.99 -19.35 10.93
C ALA A 142 4.08 -18.27 10.85
N MET A 143 4.04 -17.30 11.76
CA MET A 143 5.06 -16.25 11.85
C MET A 143 6.38 -16.79 12.38
N GLU A 144 6.34 -17.60 13.44
CA GLU A 144 7.54 -18.29 13.95
C GLU A 144 8.23 -19.09 12.85
N GLU A 145 7.46 -19.84 12.05
CA GLU A 145 7.98 -20.58 10.90
C GLU A 145 8.58 -19.66 9.82
N ALA A 146 7.87 -18.60 9.44
CA ALA A 146 8.34 -17.65 8.43
C ALA A 146 9.61 -16.91 8.87
N LEU A 147 9.80 -16.71 10.18
CA LEU A 147 10.94 -16.02 10.76
C LEU A 147 12.15 -16.92 10.97
N ARG A 148 12.05 -18.25 10.77
CA ARG A 148 13.13 -19.22 11.08
C ARG A 148 14.52 -18.78 10.62
N ASP A 149 14.62 -18.25 9.41
CA ASP A 149 15.89 -17.84 8.78
C ASP A 149 16.16 -16.32 8.86
N ALA A 150 15.31 -15.56 9.54
CA ALA A 150 15.43 -14.11 9.66
C ALA A 150 16.61 -13.72 10.57
N LYS A 151 17.52 -12.90 10.04
CA LYS A 151 18.72 -12.45 10.76
C LYS A 151 18.51 -11.13 11.50
N ILE A 152 17.85 -10.18 10.84
CA ILE A 152 17.50 -8.88 11.42
C ILE A 152 15.98 -8.74 11.35
N ILE A 153 15.37 -8.49 12.50
CA ILE A 153 13.92 -8.33 12.64
C ILE A 153 13.65 -6.97 13.26
N VAL A 154 12.70 -6.23 12.68
CA VAL A 154 12.18 -4.99 13.26
C VAL A 154 10.68 -5.15 13.45
N ALA A 155 10.22 -5.14 14.69
CA ALA A 155 8.82 -5.42 14.99
C ALA A 155 8.41 -4.88 16.37
N ASP A 156 7.12 -4.98 16.68
CA ASP A 156 6.61 -4.68 18.03
C ASP A 156 7.25 -5.66 19.03
N PRO A 157 7.59 -5.23 20.26
CA PRO A 157 8.21 -6.10 21.27
C PRO A 157 7.43 -7.39 21.55
N LEU A 158 6.12 -7.43 21.29
CA LEU A 158 5.30 -8.64 21.43
C LEU A 158 5.69 -9.77 20.46
N TYR A 159 6.43 -9.51 19.40
CA TYR A 159 6.94 -10.53 18.47
C TYR A 159 8.22 -11.22 18.97
N LYS A 160 8.90 -10.65 19.97
CA LYS A 160 10.18 -11.14 20.48
C LYS A 160 10.18 -12.62 20.90
N PRO A 161 9.12 -13.16 21.54
CA PRO A 161 9.09 -14.57 21.95
C PRO A 161 9.14 -15.59 20.80
N ILE A 162 8.68 -15.22 19.60
CA ILE A 162 8.64 -16.11 18.43
C ILE A 162 9.77 -15.85 17.43
N CYS A 163 10.69 -14.95 17.76
CA CYS A 163 11.84 -14.67 16.92
C CYS A 163 12.95 -15.70 17.15
N PRO A 164 13.77 -16.02 16.13
CA PRO A 164 14.91 -16.91 16.30
C PRO A 164 15.87 -16.41 17.38
N ALA A 165 16.38 -17.32 18.22
CA ALA A 165 17.24 -16.96 19.35
C ALA A 165 18.53 -16.19 18.97
N LYS A 166 19.00 -16.33 17.72
CA LYS A 166 20.23 -15.69 17.22
C LYS A 166 19.95 -14.47 16.32
N CYS A 167 18.71 -14.03 16.18
CA CYS A 167 18.40 -12.83 15.39
C CYS A 167 18.80 -11.56 16.14
N THR A 168 19.06 -10.49 15.39
CA THR A 168 19.11 -9.12 15.93
C THR A 168 17.70 -8.54 15.87
N PHE A 169 17.13 -8.18 17.01
CA PHE A 169 15.77 -7.64 17.11
C PHE A 169 15.80 -6.15 17.45
N TYR A 170 15.19 -5.33 16.60
CA TYR A 170 14.97 -3.91 16.85
C TYR A 170 13.51 -3.66 17.20
N GLU A 171 13.29 -3.05 18.36
CA GLU A 171 11.96 -2.76 18.87
C GLU A 171 11.35 -1.54 18.15
N LEU A 172 10.18 -1.75 17.56
CA LEU A 172 9.39 -0.71 16.91
C LEU A 172 7.94 -0.87 17.37
N PRO A 173 7.51 -0.22 18.47
CA PRO A 173 6.17 -0.36 19.00
C PRO A 173 5.09 -0.01 17.97
N HIS A 174 4.16 -0.94 17.73
CA HIS A 174 3.02 -0.77 16.82
C HIS A 174 1.94 -1.82 17.12
N VAL A 175 0.83 -1.80 16.37
CA VAL A 175 -0.27 -2.75 16.62
C VAL A 175 0.15 -4.18 16.24
N ALA A 176 0.31 -5.05 17.24
CA ALA A 176 0.68 -6.46 17.06
C ALA A 176 -0.54 -7.36 16.76
N PHE A 177 -0.31 -8.67 16.58
CA PHE A 177 -1.34 -9.70 16.26
C PHE A 177 -2.68 -9.53 17.01
N SER A 178 -2.59 -9.25 18.31
CA SER A 178 -3.74 -9.19 19.21
C SER A 178 -4.48 -7.85 19.21
N GLY A 179 -4.08 -6.91 18.34
CA GLY A 179 -4.55 -5.52 18.42
C GLY A 179 -3.98 -4.77 19.63
N ARG A 180 -2.97 -5.33 20.31
CA ARG A 180 -2.32 -4.71 21.48
C ARG A 180 -1.19 -3.82 21.00
N LEU A 181 -1.00 -2.72 21.73
CA LEU A 181 0.15 -1.84 21.61
C LEU A 181 1.07 -2.09 22.80
N TRP A 182 2.36 -2.22 22.55
CA TRP A 182 3.36 -2.16 23.61
C TRP A 182 3.57 -0.70 24.03
N PHE A 183 3.40 -0.39 25.32
CA PHE A 183 3.55 0.97 25.85
C PHE A 183 4.92 1.25 26.48
N GLY A 184 5.87 0.32 26.37
CA GLY A 184 7.15 0.41 27.06
C GLY A 184 7.05 -0.06 28.52
N THR A 185 8.21 -0.31 29.11
CA THR A 185 8.40 -0.33 30.56
C THR A 185 9.26 0.88 30.89
N ASP A 186 8.76 1.77 31.74
CA ASP A 186 9.52 2.92 32.27
C ASP A 186 10.89 2.51 32.85
#